data_AF-A0A7S2AKG7-F1
#
_entry.id   AF-A0A7S2AKG7-F1
#
_cell.length_a   1.000
_cell.length_b   1.000
_cell.length_c   1.000
_cell.angle_alpha   90.00
_cell.angle_beta   90.00
_cell.angle_gamma   90.00
#
_symmetry.space_group_name_H-M   'P 1'
#
loop_
_entity.id
_entity.type
_entity.pdbx_description
1 polymer ?
#
loop_
_entity_poly.entity_id
_entity_poly.type
_entity_poly.pdbx_seq_one_letter_code
_entity_poly.pdbx_strand_id
1 'polypeptide(L)'
;DGKSALGGIDFNVTVLTTGFWPSYQVQDANLCPEMQKAQQVFHNFYNGRTQHRRLQWIHSLGQATIAAKLNNRRHDLIVNSYQALILLLFVKDETHDLGFIQNTTGLDAILTKKLLATLTISKYKILTKSGDAKTIEDDATFAPNDAFQCPHRKIKIPPPLAEETHNKERVEEDRSIAIEAAIVRIMKM
;
A
#
# COMPACT_ATOMS: atom_id res chain seq x y z
N ASP A 1 27.38 -4.98 -5.69
CA ASP A 1 26.12 -4.50 -6.31
C ASP A 1 24.89 -4.98 -5.54
N GLY A 2 24.06 -4.04 -5.05
CA GLY A 2 22.91 -4.34 -4.19
C GLY A 2 21.78 -5.15 -4.84
N LYS A 3 21.77 -5.27 -6.18
CA LYS A 3 20.74 -6.03 -6.93
C LYS A 3 20.79 -7.54 -6.65
N SER A 4 21.97 -8.08 -6.37
CA SER A 4 22.15 -9.51 -6.06
C SER A 4 21.60 -9.87 -4.67
N ALA A 5 21.59 -8.93 -3.73
CA ALA A 5 21.14 -9.16 -2.36
C ALA A 5 19.62 -9.31 -2.23
N LEU A 6 18.86 -8.67 -3.13
CA LEU A 6 17.39 -8.64 -3.13
C LEU A 6 16.76 -9.62 -4.13
N GLY A 7 17.50 -10.63 -4.58
CA GLY A 7 16.96 -11.66 -5.48
C GLY A 7 16.49 -11.13 -6.83
N GLY A 8 17.12 -10.05 -7.33
CA GLY A 8 16.75 -9.44 -8.60
C GLY A 8 15.59 -8.45 -8.53
N ILE A 9 15.07 -8.15 -7.34
CA ILE A 9 14.06 -7.10 -7.14
C ILE A 9 14.75 -5.72 -7.20
N ASP A 10 14.23 -4.84 -8.04
CA ASP A 10 14.60 -3.42 -8.03
C ASP A 10 13.85 -2.70 -6.92
N PHE A 11 14.59 -2.04 -6.02
CA PHE A 11 14.04 -1.47 -4.79
C PHE A 11 14.55 -0.03 -4.61
N ASN A 12 13.62 0.89 -4.45
CA ASN A 12 13.88 2.31 -4.24
C ASN A 12 13.13 2.79 -2.99
N VAL A 13 13.77 3.64 -2.20
CA VAL A 13 13.21 4.18 -0.95
C VAL A 13 13.28 5.69 -0.96
N THR A 14 12.15 6.33 -0.68
CA THR A 14 12.08 7.77 -0.43
C THR A 14 11.91 8.01 1.07
N VAL A 15 12.85 8.73 1.68
CA VAL A 15 12.80 9.08 3.11
C VAL A 15 12.11 10.43 3.26
N LEU A 16 11.05 10.47 4.08
CA LEU A 16 10.29 11.68 4.39
C LEU A 16 10.60 12.13 5.82
N THR A 17 10.76 13.44 6.04
CA THR A 17 10.98 13.99 7.38
C THR A 17 9.64 14.26 8.05
N THR A 18 9.39 13.60 9.17
CA THR A 18 8.22 13.86 10.04
C THR A 18 8.16 15.34 10.41
N GLY A 19 6.97 15.95 10.32
CA GLY A 19 6.75 17.37 10.58
C GLY A 19 6.80 18.28 9.34
N PHE A 20 7.43 17.83 8.24
CA PHE A 20 7.37 18.54 6.94
C PHE A 20 6.34 17.94 5.98
N TRP A 21 5.92 16.70 6.23
CA TRP A 21 4.93 15.98 5.43
C TRP A 21 3.66 15.74 6.24
N PRO A 22 2.49 15.59 5.58
CA PRO A 22 1.24 15.26 6.27
C PRO A 22 1.39 14.00 7.13
N SER A 23 0.69 13.95 8.26
CA SER A 23 0.59 12.72 9.04
C SER A 23 -0.19 11.67 8.26
N TYR A 24 0.41 10.50 8.06
CA TYR A 24 -0.22 9.35 7.42
C TYR A 24 -0.58 8.31 8.47
N GLN A 25 -1.74 7.67 8.32
CA GLN A 25 -2.08 6.52 9.15
C GLN A 25 -1.14 5.36 8.82
N VAL A 26 -0.51 4.82 9.87
CA VAL A 26 0.36 3.66 9.75
C VAL A 26 -0.48 2.45 10.08
N GLN A 27 -0.46 1.49 9.17
CA GLN A 27 -1.16 0.23 9.33
C GLN A 27 -0.12 -0.88 9.22
N ASP A 28 -0.14 -1.78 10.20
CA ASP A 28 0.67 -2.98 10.15
C ASP A 28 0.16 -3.90 9.05
N ALA A 29 1.10 -4.51 8.32
CA ALA A 29 0.81 -5.45 7.27
C ALA A 29 1.85 -6.57 7.28
N ASN A 30 1.37 -7.80 7.09
CA ASN A 30 2.22 -8.97 6.96
C ASN A 30 2.82 -8.99 5.56
N LEU A 31 3.98 -8.35 5.42
CA LEU A 31 4.69 -8.28 4.16
C LEU A 31 5.23 -9.64 3.72
N CYS A 32 5.31 -9.89 2.41
CA CYS A 32 5.97 -11.09 1.91
C CYS A 32 7.48 -11.10 2.27
N PRO A 33 8.10 -12.28 2.36
CA PRO A 33 9.50 -12.40 2.78
C PRO A 33 10.48 -11.53 1.97
N GLU A 34 10.22 -11.38 0.67
CA GLU A 34 11.03 -10.57 -0.23
C GLU A 34 10.97 -9.08 0.11
N MET A 35 9.77 -8.56 0.41
CA MET A 35 9.59 -7.17 0.83
C MET A 35 10.19 -6.92 2.22
N GLN A 36 10.02 -7.87 3.15
CA GLN A 36 10.64 -7.78 4.48
C GLN A 36 12.17 -7.71 4.38
N LYS A 37 12.77 -8.57 3.54
CA LYS A 37 14.21 -8.56 3.30
C LYS A 37 14.68 -7.23 2.71
N ALA A 38 13.96 -6.66 1.76
CA ALA A 38 14.28 -5.35 1.19
C ALA A 38 14.26 -4.23 2.25
N GLN A 39 13.26 -4.24 3.13
CA GLN A 39 13.19 -3.30 4.24
C GLN A 39 14.32 -3.48 5.23
N GLN A 40 14.65 -4.72 5.59
CA GLN A 40 15.70 -5.01 6.56
C GLN A 40 17.08 -4.57 6.04
N VAL A 41 17.37 -4.82 4.76
CA VAL A 41 18.62 -4.36 4.13
C VAL A 41 18.73 -2.83 4.18
N PHE A 42 17.63 -2.12 3.86
CA PHE A 42 17.63 -0.66 3.94
C PHE A 42 17.70 -0.14 5.38
N HIS A 43 17.02 -0.80 6.32
CA HIS A 43 17.04 -0.44 7.72
C HIS A 43 18.46 -0.51 8.31
N ASN A 44 19.19 -1.59 8.02
CA ASN A 44 20.58 -1.75 8.45
C ASN A 44 21.50 -0.68 7.84
N PHE A 45 21.32 -0.38 6.55
CA PHE A 45 22.03 0.70 5.87
C PHE A 45 21.76 2.07 6.52
N TYR A 46 20.49 2.37 6.81
CA TYR A 46 20.09 3.67 7.34
C TYR A 46 20.52 3.88 8.80
N ASN A 47 20.42 2.83 9.64
CA ASN A 47 20.91 2.86 11.02
C ASN A 47 22.42 3.05 11.09
N GLY A 48 23.18 2.43 10.16
CA GLY A 48 24.63 2.63 10.07
C GLY A 48 25.03 4.08 9.77
N ARG A 49 24.14 4.86 9.13
CA ARG A 49 24.40 6.25 8.73
C ARG A 49 23.78 7.28 9.68
N THR A 50 22.78 6.89 10.46
CA THR A 50 22.05 7.79 11.38
C THR A 50 21.84 7.10 12.73
N GLN A 51 22.45 7.63 13.80
CA GLN A 51 22.45 6.97 15.12
C GLN A 51 21.23 7.30 16.00
N HIS A 52 20.42 8.29 15.63
CA HIS A 52 19.29 8.78 16.45
C HIS A 52 18.01 9.02 15.66
N ARG A 53 17.82 8.31 14.54
CA ARG A 53 16.60 8.41 13.73
C ARG A 53 15.89 7.07 13.73
N ARG A 54 14.57 7.10 13.87
CA ARG A 54 13.71 5.93 13.71
C ARG A 54 12.98 6.03 12.38
N LEU A 55 13.05 4.96 11.58
CA LEU A 55 12.26 4.84 10.37
C LEU A 55 10.87 4.25 10.71
N GLN A 56 9.86 4.73 10.01
CA GLN A 56 8.52 4.17 10.00
C GLN A 56 8.08 4.03 8.55
N TRP A 57 7.65 2.83 8.16
CA TRP A 57 7.23 2.57 6.79
C TRP A 57 5.77 2.95 6.57
N ILE A 58 5.48 3.62 5.46
CA ILE A 58 4.14 4.04 5.06
C ILE A 58 3.75 3.31 3.76
N HIS A 59 3.21 2.10 3.89
CA HIS A 59 2.89 1.24 2.73
C HIS A 59 1.77 1.79 1.84
N SER A 60 0.89 2.62 2.40
CA SER A 60 -0.17 3.33 1.66
C SER A 60 0.37 4.27 0.57
N LEU A 61 1.58 4.79 0.70
CA LEU A 61 2.23 5.63 -0.31
C LEU A 61 3.14 4.84 -1.26
N GLY A 62 3.46 3.60 -0.92
CA GLY A 62 4.35 2.77 -1.72
C GLY A 62 3.68 2.28 -3.01
N GLN A 63 4.53 2.05 -4.02
CA GLN A 63 4.12 1.52 -5.32
C GLN A 63 5.00 0.31 -5.66
N ALA A 64 4.39 -0.73 -6.21
CA ALA A 64 5.06 -1.91 -6.72
C ALA A 64 4.72 -2.11 -8.20
N THR A 65 5.66 -2.68 -8.96
CA THR A 65 5.40 -3.13 -10.34
C THR A 65 5.52 -4.65 -10.37
N ILE A 66 4.44 -5.33 -10.73
CA ILE A 66 4.35 -6.80 -10.76
C ILE A 66 4.20 -7.24 -12.21
N ALA A 67 5.04 -8.17 -12.64
CA ALA A 67 4.83 -8.87 -13.91
C ALA A 67 3.83 -10.01 -13.69
N ALA A 68 2.63 -9.88 -14.24
CA ALA A 68 1.57 -10.88 -14.17
C ALA A 68 1.37 -11.53 -15.56
N LYS A 69 1.17 -12.84 -15.58
CA LYS A 69 0.72 -13.55 -16.79
C LYS A 69 -0.78 -13.75 -16.68
N LEU A 70 -1.55 -12.97 -17.43
CA LEU A 70 -3.01 -13.01 -17.46
C LEU A 70 -3.43 -13.42 -18.87
N ASN A 71 -4.26 -14.46 -19.01
CA ASN A 71 -4.75 -14.94 -20.31
C ASN A 71 -3.63 -15.15 -21.35
N ASN A 72 -2.56 -15.86 -20.93
CA ASN A 72 -1.34 -16.09 -21.72
C ASN A 72 -0.59 -14.84 -22.23
N ARG A 73 -0.95 -13.65 -21.77
CA ARG A 73 -0.24 -12.40 -22.05
C ARG A 73 0.45 -11.88 -20.80
N ARG A 74 1.64 -11.32 -20.99
CA ARG A 74 2.39 -10.70 -19.91
C ARG A 74 1.98 -9.23 -19.78
N HIS A 75 1.55 -8.85 -18.58
CA HIS A 75 1.21 -7.48 -18.21
C HIS A 75 2.09 -7.02 -17.04
N ASP A 76 2.53 -5.76 -17.09
CA ASP A 76 3.26 -5.10 -16.02
C ASP A 76 2.24 -4.24 -15.24
N LEU A 77 1.81 -4.75 -14.08
CA LEU A 77 0.82 -4.12 -13.20
C LEU A 77 1.53 -3.14 -12.26
N ILE A 78 1.16 -1.86 -12.33
CA ILE A 78 1.58 -0.84 -11.37
C ILE A 78 0.48 -0.70 -10.33
N VAL A 79 0.79 -1.08 -9.11
CA VAL A 79 -0.16 -1.19 -7.99
C VAL A 79 0.42 -0.56 -6.73
N ASN A 80 -0.44 -0.24 -5.77
CA ASN A 80 -0.01 0.10 -4.42
C ASN A 80 0.58 -1.12 -3.69
N SER A 81 1.41 -0.89 -2.68
CA SER A 81 2.03 -1.96 -1.87
C SER A 81 1.02 -2.95 -1.30
N TYR A 82 -0.14 -2.50 -0.80
CA TYR A 82 -1.15 -3.40 -0.26
C TYR A 82 -1.85 -4.22 -1.33
N GLN A 83 -2.15 -3.61 -2.48
CA GLN A 83 -2.67 -4.33 -3.65
C GLN A 83 -1.67 -5.40 -4.12
N ALA A 84 -0.36 -5.10 -4.09
CA ALA A 84 0.69 -6.05 -4.41
C ALA A 84 0.69 -7.25 -3.47
N LEU A 85 0.58 -7.04 -2.16
CA LEU A 85 0.49 -8.14 -1.18
C LEU A 85 -0.68 -9.07 -1.48
N ILE A 86 -1.86 -8.50 -1.75
CA ILE A 86 -3.06 -9.29 -2.09
C ILE A 86 -2.82 -10.10 -3.37
N LEU A 87 -2.30 -9.48 -4.43
CA LEU A 87 -2.04 -10.17 -5.70
C LEU A 87 -1.02 -11.31 -5.57
N LEU A 88 -0.02 -11.17 -4.69
CA LEU A 88 0.99 -12.20 -4.46
C LEU A 88 0.41 -13.46 -3.78
N LEU A 89 -0.73 -13.38 -3.09
CA LEU A 89 -1.39 -14.55 -2.51
C LEU A 89 -1.90 -15.53 -3.58
N PHE A 90 -2.27 -15.01 -4.74
CA PHE A 90 -2.80 -15.81 -5.85
C PHE A 90 -1.71 -16.47 -6.72
N VAL A 91 -0.44 -16.37 -6.31
CA VAL A 91 0.66 -17.03 -7.01
C VAL A 91 0.69 -18.54 -6.73
N LYS A 92 0.27 -18.95 -5.53
CA LYS A 92 0.31 -20.35 -5.08
C LYS A 92 -1.05 -21.05 -5.18
N ASP A 93 -2.10 -20.36 -4.73
CA ASP A 93 -3.44 -20.92 -4.66
C ASP A 93 -4.39 -20.13 -5.57
N GLU A 94 -5.31 -20.84 -6.22
CA GLU A 94 -6.18 -20.27 -7.25
C GLU A 94 -7.37 -19.50 -6.69
N THR A 95 -7.82 -19.78 -5.46
CA THR A 95 -9.01 -19.15 -4.89
C THR A 95 -8.85 -18.90 -3.40
N HIS A 96 -9.22 -17.71 -2.95
CA HIS A 96 -9.15 -17.28 -1.54
C HIS A 96 -10.45 -16.60 -1.11
N ASP A 97 -10.88 -16.84 0.12
CA ASP A 97 -11.97 -16.11 0.77
C ASP A 97 -11.48 -14.79 1.39
N LEU A 98 -12.42 -13.87 1.65
CA LEU A 98 -12.10 -12.58 2.27
C LEU A 98 -11.38 -12.75 3.61
N GLY A 99 -11.82 -13.69 4.45
CA GLY A 99 -11.25 -13.94 5.78
C GLY A 99 -9.79 -14.40 5.71
N PHE A 100 -9.47 -15.33 4.81
CA PHE A 100 -8.09 -15.76 4.57
C PHE A 100 -7.19 -14.60 4.12
N ILE A 101 -7.65 -13.75 3.19
CA ILE A 101 -6.87 -12.60 2.70
C ILE A 101 -6.59 -11.63 3.84
N GLN A 102 -7.59 -11.33 4.67
CA GLN A 102 -7.44 -10.43 5.83
C GLN A 102 -6.43 -10.99 6.83
N ASN A 103 -6.57 -12.25 7.23
CA ASN A 103 -5.68 -12.89 8.20
C ASN A 103 -4.23 -12.98 7.69
N THR A 104 -4.06 -13.32 6.42
CA THR A 104 -2.73 -13.49 5.82
C THR A 104 -2.03 -12.16 5.65
N THR A 105 -2.74 -11.12 5.17
CA THR A 105 -2.15 -9.79 4.96
C THR A 105 -2.08 -8.93 6.23
N GLY A 106 -2.84 -9.27 7.27
CA GLY A 106 -2.95 -8.50 8.51
C GLY A 106 -3.66 -7.15 8.32
N LEU A 107 -4.36 -6.95 7.21
CA LEU A 107 -5.00 -5.67 6.90
C LEU A 107 -6.39 -5.56 7.55
N ASP A 108 -6.77 -4.35 7.94
CA ASP A 108 -8.12 -4.04 8.41
C ASP A 108 -9.19 -4.44 7.37
N ALA A 109 -10.36 -4.86 7.86
CA ALA A 109 -11.44 -5.36 7.03
C ALA A 109 -11.96 -4.30 6.03
N ILE A 110 -12.07 -3.04 6.48
CA ILE A 110 -12.57 -1.94 5.64
C ILE A 110 -11.56 -1.65 4.53
N LEU A 111 -10.27 -1.56 4.88
CA LEU A 111 -9.22 -1.34 3.89
C LEU A 111 -9.14 -2.50 2.89
N THR A 112 -9.20 -3.75 3.37
CA THR A 112 -9.13 -4.94 2.52
C THR A 112 -10.26 -4.95 1.49
N LYS A 113 -11.51 -4.66 1.90
CA LYS A 113 -12.65 -4.55 0.97
C LYS A 113 -12.44 -3.43 -0.06
N LYS A 114 -11.97 -2.24 0.39
CA LYS A 114 -11.66 -1.11 -0.51
C LYS A 114 -10.58 -1.50 -1.54
N LEU A 115 -9.53 -2.21 -1.12
CA LEU A 115 -8.47 -2.69 -2.01
C LEU A 115 -8.98 -3.77 -2.98
N LEU A 116 -9.72 -4.75 -2.51
CA LEU A 116 -10.29 -5.81 -3.36
C LEU A 116 -11.27 -5.24 -4.39
N ALA A 117 -12.06 -4.22 -4.03
CA ALA A 117 -12.91 -3.51 -4.98
C ALA A 117 -12.10 -2.90 -6.14
N THR A 118 -10.91 -2.35 -5.86
CA THR A 118 -10.04 -1.82 -6.93
C THR A 118 -9.49 -2.90 -7.86
N LEU A 119 -9.40 -4.16 -7.41
CA LEU A 119 -8.86 -5.29 -8.19
C LEU A 119 -9.96 -6.09 -8.94
N THR A 120 -11.21 -5.99 -8.50
CA THR A 120 -12.33 -6.82 -8.99
C THR A 120 -13.45 -6.04 -9.68
N ILE A 121 -13.79 -4.85 -9.16
CA ILE A 121 -14.95 -4.06 -9.62
C ILE A 121 -14.52 -2.95 -10.57
N SER A 122 -13.29 -2.46 -10.42
CA SER A 122 -12.76 -1.34 -11.20
C SER A 122 -12.61 -1.66 -12.70
N LYS A 123 -12.12 -0.67 -13.47
CA LYS A 123 -11.85 -0.78 -14.91
C LYS A 123 -11.01 -2.02 -15.27
N TYR A 124 -10.03 -2.38 -14.44
CA TYR A 124 -9.15 -3.51 -14.69
C TYR A 124 -9.44 -4.62 -13.67
N LYS A 125 -10.31 -5.55 -14.07
CA LYS A 125 -10.73 -6.70 -13.25
C LYS A 125 -9.67 -7.81 -13.30
N ILE A 126 -8.60 -7.64 -12.53
CA ILE A 126 -7.50 -8.61 -12.45
C ILE A 126 -7.96 -9.88 -11.72
N LEU A 127 -8.83 -9.71 -10.72
CA LEU A 127 -9.46 -10.80 -9.98
C LEU A 127 -10.95 -10.88 -10.34
N THR A 128 -11.49 -12.09 -10.39
CA THR A 128 -12.91 -12.38 -10.35
C THR A 128 -13.36 -12.54 -8.90
N LYS A 129 -14.65 -12.34 -8.66
CA LYS A 129 -15.25 -12.53 -7.35
C LYS A 129 -16.59 -13.25 -7.46
N SER A 130 -17.00 -13.94 -6.40
CA SER A 130 -18.38 -14.38 -6.22
C SER A 130 -19.30 -13.23 -5.76
N GLY A 131 -20.61 -13.41 -5.89
CA GLY A 131 -21.62 -12.46 -5.39
C GLY A 131 -21.90 -11.26 -6.30
N ASP A 132 -22.46 -10.18 -5.72
CA ASP A 132 -22.95 -9.00 -6.45
C ASP A 132 -21.86 -8.24 -7.22
N ALA A 133 -22.12 -7.75 -8.42
CA ALA A 133 -21.09 -7.10 -9.24
C ALA A 133 -20.58 -5.76 -8.68
N LYS A 134 -21.31 -5.10 -7.76
CA LYS A 134 -21.00 -3.73 -7.31
C LYS A 134 -20.40 -3.64 -5.91
N THR A 135 -20.57 -4.67 -5.08
CA THR A 135 -20.12 -4.66 -3.68
C THR A 135 -19.29 -5.90 -3.34
N ILE A 136 -18.50 -5.79 -2.28
CA ILE A 136 -17.75 -6.92 -1.72
C ILE A 136 -18.49 -7.42 -0.50
N GLU A 137 -19.07 -8.61 -0.61
CA GLU A 137 -19.74 -9.33 0.47
C GLU A 137 -18.71 -10.00 1.39
N ASP A 138 -19.13 -10.36 2.61
CA ASP A 138 -18.24 -10.94 3.62
C ASP A 138 -17.87 -12.40 3.32
N ASP A 139 -18.75 -13.11 2.61
CA ASP A 139 -18.58 -14.48 2.12
C ASP A 139 -18.04 -14.54 0.68
N ALA A 140 -17.60 -13.41 0.13
CA ALA A 140 -17.05 -13.35 -1.21
C ALA A 140 -15.74 -14.15 -1.32
N THR A 141 -15.64 -14.93 -2.39
CA THR A 141 -14.42 -15.62 -2.81
C THR A 141 -13.83 -14.93 -4.02
N PHE A 142 -12.50 -14.98 -4.13
CA PHE A 142 -11.73 -14.28 -5.14
C PHE A 142 -10.84 -15.27 -5.89
N ALA A 143 -10.71 -15.10 -7.20
CA ALA A 143 -9.82 -15.91 -8.03
C ALA A 143 -9.17 -15.04 -9.13
N PRO A 144 -8.04 -15.45 -9.72
CA PRO A 144 -7.49 -14.81 -10.91
C PRO A 144 -8.48 -14.80 -12.08
N ASN A 145 -8.51 -13.69 -12.82
CA ASN A 145 -9.36 -13.59 -14.01
C ASN A 145 -8.65 -14.13 -15.25
N ASP A 146 -8.85 -15.42 -15.56
CA ASP A 146 -8.27 -16.04 -16.76
C ASP A 146 -8.83 -15.47 -18.07
N ALA A 147 -10.06 -14.94 -18.05
CA ALA A 147 -10.69 -14.29 -19.19
C ALA A 147 -10.29 -12.81 -19.34
N PHE A 148 -9.29 -12.34 -18.58
CA PHE A 148 -8.86 -10.95 -18.65
C PHE A 148 -8.38 -10.58 -20.05
N GLN A 149 -8.87 -9.44 -20.55
CA GLN A 149 -8.48 -8.88 -21.83
C GLN A 149 -8.12 -7.41 -21.65
N CYS A 150 -6.88 -7.07 -21.97
CA CYS A 150 -6.43 -5.69 -22.06
C CYS A 150 -5.41 -5.57 -23.19
N PRO A 151 -5.52 -4.55 -24.07
CA PRO A 151 -4.50 -4.31 -25.10
C PRO A 151 -3.21 -3.71 -24.51
N HIS A 152 -3.27 -3.12 -23.32
CA HIS A 152 -2.12 -2.43 -22.72
C HIS A 152 -1.21 -3.40 -21.99
N ARG A 153 0.08 -3.41 -22.36
CA ARG A 153 1.13 -4.15 -21.62
C ARG A 153 1.31 -3.61 -20.21
N LYS A 154 1.29 -2.29 -20.01
CA LYS A 154 1.46 -1.66 -18.71
C LYS A 154 0.12 -1.16 -18.20
N ILE A 155 -0.29 -1.61 -17.02
CA ILE A 155 -1.60 -1.30 -16.45
C ILE A 155 -1.39 -0.66 -15.09
N LYS A 156 -1.89 0.56 -14.88
CA LYS A 156 -1.86 1.23 -13.59
C LYS A 156 -3.21 1.10 -12.91
N ILE A 157 -3.22 0.49 -11.73
CA ILE A 157 -4.39 0.37 -10.87
C ILE A 157 -4.22 1.37 -9.73
N PRO A 158 -5.08 2.39 -9.64
CA PRO A 158 -4.99 3.34 -8.55
C PRO A 158 -5.34 2.65 -7.21
N PRO A 159 -4.70 3.05 -6.10
CA PRO A 159 -5.18 2.68 -4.77
C PRO A 159 -6.60 3.22 -4.54
N PRO A 160 -7.35 2.68 -3.56
CA PRO A 160 -8.59 3.29 -3.12
C PRO A 160 -8.33 4.75 -2.73
N LEU A 161 -9.27 5.64 -3.06
CA LEU A 161 -9.17 7.05 -2.69
C LEU A 161 -8.94 7.16 -1.19
N ALA A 162 -7.84 7.80 -0.80
CA ALA A 162 -7.62 8.20 0.57
C ALA A 162 -8.67 9.26 0.93
N GLU A 163 -9.31 9.11 2.08
CA GLU A 163 -10.17 10.17 2.62
C GLU A 163 -9.32 11.44 2.78
N GLU A 164 -9.86 12.58 2.33
CA GLU A 164 -9.09 13.79 2.04
C GLU A 164 -8.20 14.21 3.22
N THR A 165 -6.91 14.41 2.95
CA THR A 165 -5.91 14.95 3.89
C THR A 165 -6.16 16.40 4.31
N HIS A 166 -7.22 17.06 3.81
CA HIS A 166 -7.67 18.36 4.29
C HIS A 166 -8.51 18.21 5.56
N ASN A 167 -7.85 17.78 6.65
CA ASN A 167 -8.48 17.80 7.96
C ASN A 167 -8.54 19.25 8.47
N LYS A 168 -9.66 19.93 8.21
CA LYS A 168 -9.91 21.32 8.64
C LYS A 168 -9.75 21.50 10.15
N GLU A 169 -10.11 20.49 10.93
CA GLU A 169 -9.99 20.50 12.39
C GLU A 169 -8.52 20.63 12.80
N ARG A 170 -7.63 19.83 12.19
CA ARG A 170 -6.19 19.88 12.46
C ARG A 170 -5.55 21.22 12.07
N VAL A 171 -6.05 21.87 11.01
CA VAL A 171 -5.59 23.21 10.63
C VAL A 171 -5.96 24.24 11.69
N GLU A 172 -7.12 24.10 12.32
CA GLU A 172 -7.57 25.01 13.37
C GLU A 172 -6.77 24.80 14.68
N GLU A 173 -6.46 23.54 15.01
CA GLU A 173 -5.55 23.21 16.13
C GLU A 173 -4.14 23.77 15.94
N ASP A 174 -3.54 23.62 14.74
CA ASP A 174 -2.22 24.18 14.46
C ASP A 174 -2.21 25.72 14.60
N ARG A 175 -3.31 26.38 14.23
CA ARG A 175 -3.48 27.83 14.38
C ARG A 175 -3.58 28.24 15.84
N SER A 176 -4.32 27.51 16.68
CA SER A 176 -4.45 27.86 18.11
C SER A 176 -3.10 27.78 18.81
N ILE A 177 -2.32 26.72 18.57
CA ILE A 177 -0.97 26.55 19.13
C ILE A 177 -0.04 27.68 18.66
N ALA A 178 -0.11 28.07 17.38
CA ALA A 178 0.69 29.16 16.85
C ALA A 178 0.34 30.51 17.50
N ILE A 179 -0.94 30.77 17.78
CA ILE A 179 -1.40 31.96 18.49
C ILE A 179 -0.89 31.96 19.94
N GLU A 180 -1.03 30.85 20.66
CA GLU A 180 -0.53 30.73 22.04
C GLU A 180 0.99 30.97 22.11
N ALA A 181 1.75 30.36 21.19
CA ALA A 181 3.20 30.57 21.10
C ALA A 181 3.56 32.03 20.81
N ALA A 182 2.79 32.72 19.95
CA ALA A 182 2.97 34.14 19.68
C ALA A 182 2.69 35.01 20.91
N ILE A 183 1.62 34.72 21.66
CA ILE A 183 1.28 35.42 22.91
C ILE A 183 2.41 35.26 23.92
N VAL A 184 2.87 34.04 24.19
CA VAL A 184 3.96 33.77 25.14
C VAL A 184 5.24 34.49 24.73
N ARG A 185 5.54 34.52 23.42
CA ARG A 185 6.72 35.23 22.90
C ARG A 185 6.63 36.74 23.14
N ILE A 186 5.46 37.34 22.97
CA ILE A 186 5.23 38.77 23.26
C ILE A 186 5.31 39.02 24.76
N MET A 187 4.71 38.17 25.58
CA MET A 187 4.69 38.32 27.05
C MET A 187 6.07 38.19 27.71
N LYS A 188 7.03 37.52 27.05
CA LYS A 188 8.40 37.33 27.55
C LYS A 188 9.41 38.35 26.99
N MET A 189 9.02 39.19 26.04
CA MET A 189 9.82 40.36 25.63
C MET A 189 9.66 41.49 26.64
#